data_AF-A0A838HJS6-F1
#
_entry.id   AF-A0A838HJS6-F1
#
_cell.length_a   1.000
_cell.length_b   1.000
_cell.length_c   1.000
_cell.angle_alpha   90.00
_cell.angle_beta   90.00
_cell.angle_gamma   90.00
#
_symmetry.space_group_name_H-M   'P 1'
#
loop_
_entity.id
_entity.type
_entity.pdbx_description
1 polymer ?
#
loop_
_entity_poly.entity_id
_entity_poly.type
_entity_poly.pdbx_seq_one_letter_code
_entity_poly.pdbx_strand_id
1 'polypeptide(L)'
;MDEPLIYVYADESCLGNQFRGRARPGGAAGLVEHYNAERGWSRRDFWISEPDTTNNRMAIASARISLGALRAPSRVVFTSDSRYLVDGMTEWVHGWAARGWKRKGGEIENLELWKTLLPIAARHRVQWRWVKGHAGHPQNEYANHLATRAAAKQIDSGGLVASHFEEWMAAEQKKDRYLDFFPLPPEHTDFKASRRLPVG
;
A
#
# COMPACT_ATOMS: atom_id res chain seq x y z
N MET A 1 2.37 1.50 -26.62
CA MET A 1 3.26 1.02 -25.55
C MET A 1 2.38 0.38 -24.50
N ASP A 2 2.63 -0.88 -24.15
CA ASP A 2 1.85 -1.55 -23.11
C ASP A 2 2.09 -0.88 -21.75
N GLU A 3 1.03 -0.71 -20.97
CA GLU A 3 1.11 -0.19 -19.61
C GLU A 3 1.99 -1.13 -18.75
N PRO A 4 3.00 -0.61 -18.05
CA PRO A 4 3.86 -1.44 -17.21
C PRO A 4 3.04 -2.08 -16.09
N LEU A 5 3.41 -3.31 -15.72
CA LEU A 5 2.81 -4.03 -14.60
C LEU A 5 3.65 -3.79 -13.34
N ILE A 6 3.07 -3.10 -12.37
CA ILE A 6 3.69 -2.71 -11.12
C ILE A 6 3.04 -3.48 -9.98
N TYR A 7 3.84 -4.00 -9.07
CA TYR A 7 3.38 -4.62 -7.84
C TYR A 7 3.64 -3.66 -6.69
N VAL A 8 2.61 -3.38 -5.91
CA VAL A 8 2.71 -2.54 -4.72
C VAL A 8 2.30 -3.40 -3.53
N TYR A 9 3.18 -3.46 -2.53
CA TYR A 9 2.89 -4.05 -1.23
C TYR A 9 2.94 -2.92 -0.21
N ALA A 10 1.84 -2.68 0.47
CA ALA A 10 1.71 -1.54 1.37
C ALA A 10 1.07 -1.94 2.68
N ASP A 11 1.59 -1.39 3.76
CA ASP A 11 1.19 -1.68 5.13
C ASP A 11 1.24 -0.41 5.98
N GLU A 12 0.57 -0.45 7.12
CA GLU A 12 0.48 0.62 8.09
C GLU A 12 0.71 0.12 9.52
N SER A 13 1.31 0.96 10.36
CA SER A 13 1.43 0.66 11.78
C SER A 13 1.34 1.93 12.63
N CYS A 14 0.41 1.95 13.57
CA CYS A 14 0.37 2.91 14.68
C CYS A 14 0.88 2.28 15.98
N LEU A 15 1.81 2.97 16.64
CA LEU A 15 2.32 2.58 17.95
C LEU A 15 1.44 3.17 19.06
N GLY A 16 1.25 2.39 20.13
CA GLY A 16 0.54 2.86 21.32
C GLY A 16 -0.97 3.02 21.14
N ASN A 17 -1.57 2.35 20.15
CA ASN A 17 -3.01 2.37 19.91
C ASN A 17 -3.85 1.89 21.11
N GLN A 18 -3.25 1.13 22.03
CA GLN A 18 -3.86 0.69 23.29
C GLN A 18 -4.03 1.79 24.35
N PHE A 19 -3.33 2.93 24.24
CA PHE A 19 -3.35 3.98 25.25
C PHE A 19 -4.27 5.14 24.82
N ARG A 20 -5.31 5.39 25.62
CA ARG A 20 -6.20 6.56 25.42
C ARG A 20 -5.52 7.85 25.89
N GLY A 21 -5.68 8.93 25.12
CA GLY A 21 -5.20 10.27 25.50
C GLY A 21 -3.70 10.51 25.29
N ARG A 22 -3.02 9.65 24.53
CA ARG A 22 -1.63 9.87 24.09
C ARG A 22 -1.55 9.99 22.58
N ALA A 23 -0.54 10.72 22.10
CA ALA A 23 -0.20 10.75 20.68
C ALA A 23 0.07 9.32 20.19
N ARG A 24 -0.50 8.97 19.03
CA ARG A 24 -0.33 7.67 18.39
C ARG A 24 0.54 7.83 17.15
N PRO A 25 1.87 7.78 17.31
CA PRO A 25 2.76 7.89 16.17
C PRO A 25 2.50 6.71 15.22
N GLY A 26 2.21 7.04 13.97
CA GLY A 26 1.93 6.08 12.93
C GLY A 26 2.86 6.23 11.75
N GLY A 27 2.96 5.15 10.98
CA GLY A 27 3.72 5.08 9.75
C GLY A 27 2.95 4.32 8.70
N ALA A 28 3.13 4.74 7.46
CA ALA A 28 2.66 4.06 6.27
C ALA A 28 3.87 3.79 5.39
N ALA A 29 4.02 2.57 4.88
CA ALA A 29 5.16 2.23 4.04
C ALA A 29 4.82 1.14 3.05
N GLY A 30 5.75 0.93 2.12
CA GLY A 30 5.60 -0.16 1.17
C GLY A 30 6.77 -0.34 0.22
N LEU A 31 6.64 -1.42 -0.53
CA LEU A 31 7.55 -1.88 -1.57
C LEU A 31 6.85 -1.77 -2.92
N VAL A 32 7.52 -1.15 -3.89
CA VAL A 32 7.09 -1.06 -5.29
C VAL A 32 8.04 -1.89 -6.13
N GLU A 33 7.51 -2.93 -6.77
CA GLU A 33 8.27 -3.82 -7.64
C GLU A 33 7.84 -3.69 -9.10
N HIS A 34 8.82 -3.76 -10.01
CA HIS A 34 8.61 -3.83 -11.44
C HIS A 34 9.55 -4.86 -12.03
N TYR A 35 9.01 -5.81 -12.80
CA TYR A 35 9.82 -6.82 -13.48
C TYR A 35 10.11 -6.41 -14.92
N ASN A 36 11.39 -6.48 -15.30
CA ASN A 36 11.85 -6.33 -16.67
C ASN A 36 12.61 -7.60 -17.08
N ALA A 37 12.31 -8.15 -18.26
CA ALA A 37 12.90 -9.42 -18.70
C ALA A 37 14.44 -9.37 -18.84
N GLU A 38 15.02 -8.21 -19.14
CA GLU A 38 16.47 -8.03 -19.30
C GLU A 38 17.17 -7.74 -17.98
N ARG A 39 16.52 -6.98 -17.08
CA ARG A 39 17.12 -6.45 -15.85
C ARG A 39 16.65 -7.14 -14.57
N GLY A 40 15.66 -8.04 -14.66
CA GLY A 40 15.01 -8.65 -13.52
C GLY A 40 14.12 -7.67 -12.73
N TRP A 41 14.00 -7.92 -11.43
CA TRP A 41 13.22 -7.10 -10.51
C TRP A 41 13.90 -5.77 -10.21
N SER A 42 13.16 -4.68 -10.37
CA SER A 42 13.49 -3.37 -9.83
C SER A 42 12.58 -3.07 -8.65
N ARG A 43 13.18 -2.74 -7.51
CA ARG A 43 12.48 -2.50 -6.25
C ARG A 43 12.72 -1.09 -5.73
N ARG A 44 11.67 -0.45 -5.23
CA ARG A 44 11.72 0.85 -4.59
C ARG A 44 10.90 0.84 -3.30
N ASP A 45 11.39 1.53 -2.30
CA ASP A 45 10.68 1.67 -1.03
C ASP A 45 10.06 3.06 -0.94
N PHE A 46 9.01 3.16 -0.13
CA PHE A 46 8.53 4.43 0.39
C PHE A 46 8.08 4.24 1.83
N TRP A 47 8.15 5.32 2.58
CA TRP A 47 7.55 5.43 3.90
C TRP A 47 7.27 6.89 4.26
N ILE A 48 6.26 7.08 5.08
CA ILE A 48 5.93 8.34 5.76
C ILE A 48 5.52 8.07 7.20
N SER A 49 5.48 9.12 8.00
CA SER A 49 5.06 9.08 9.38
C SER A 49 4.18 10.27 9.76
N GLU A 50 3.26 10.05 10.70
CA GLU A 50 2.50 11.12 11.35
C GLU A 50 2.61 10.96 12.87
N PRO A 51 2.79 12.05 13.65
CA PRO A 51 2.99 11.97 15.10
C PRO A 51 1.74 11.58 15.89
N ASP A 52 0.55 11.87 15.34
CA ASP A 52 -0.71 11.41 15.89
C ASP A 52 -1.69 11.09 14.76
N THR A 53 -1.93 9.80 14.54
CA THR A 53 -2.74 9.32 13.42
C THR A 53 -3.45 8.01 13.75
N THR A 54 -4.07 7.39 12.74
CA THR A 54 -4.74 6.10 12.87
C THR A 54 -4.31 5.16 11.75
N ASN A 55 -4.43 3.84 11.98
CA ASN A 55 -4.14 2.84 10.95
C ASN A 55 -4.92 3.14 9.66
N ASN A 56 -6.22 3.43 9.75
CA ASN A 56 -7.05 3.75 8.59
C ASN A 56 -6.54 4.96 7.77
N ARG A 57 -6.01 5.99 8.43
CA ARG A 57 -5.41 7.15 7.74
C ARG A 57 -4.11 6.76 7.03
N MET A 58 -3.27 5.99 7.71
CA MET A 58 -2.00 5.50 7.17
C MET A 58 -2.21 4.53 6.00
N ALA A 59 -3.24 3.69 6.05
CA ALA A 59 -3.64 2.81 4.95
C ALA A 59 -4.00 3.61 3.67
N ILE A 60 -4.85 4.64 3.80
CA ILE A 60 -5.19 5.50 2.65
C ILE A 60 -3.96 6.25 2.16
N ALA A 61 -3.11 6.72 3.07
CA ALA A 61 -1.90 7.44 2.72
C ALA A 61 -0.89 6.55 1.96
N SER A 62 -0.73 5.29 2.36
CA SER A 62 0.16 4.33 1.69
C SER A 62 -0.23 4.13 0.22
N ALA A 63 -1.54 4.00 -0.05
CA ALA A 63 -2.08 3.93 -1.40
C ALA A 63 -1.88 5.22 -2.20
N ARG A 64 -2.11 6.38 -1.56
CA ARG A 64 -1.94 7.69 -2.20
C ARG A 64 -0.49 7.92 -2.63
N ILE A 65 0.46 7.59 -1.77
CA ILE A 65 1.89 7.84 -2.01
C ILE A 65 2.43 6.93 -3.11
N SER A 66 2.19 5.62 -2.98
CA SER A 66 2.68 4.64 -3.94
C SER A 66 2.11 4.87 -5.34
N LEU A 67 0.79 5.05 -5.47
CA LEU A 67 0.15 5.32 -6.77
C LEU A 67 0.52 6.71 -7.30
N GLY A 68 0.58 7.71 -6.42
CA GLY A 68 0.94 9.09 -6.79
C GLY A 68 2.38 9.23 -7.29
N ALA A 69 3.29 8.34 -6.86
CA ALA A 69 4.68 8.34 -7.30
C ALA A 69 4.91 7.70 -8.68
N LEU A 70 3.90 7.00 -9.23
CA LEU A 70 4.00 6.41 -10.56
C LEU A 70 3.93 7.50 -11.65
N ARG A 71 4.95 7.54 -12.51
CA ARG A 71 5.11 8.61 -13.53
C ARG A 71 4.16 8.50 -14.71
N ALA A 72 3.62 7.31 -14.97
CA ALA A 72 2.74 7.02 -16.09
C ALA A 72 1.56 6.15 -15.64
N PRO A 73 0.43 6.13 -16.40
CA PRO A 73 -0.60 5.12 -16.25
C PRO A 73 0.00 3.71 -16.29
N SER A 74 -0.42 2.86 -15.34
CA SER A 74 0.15 1.54 -15.11
C SER A 74 -0.95 0.55 -14.77
N ARG A 75 -0.67 -0.74 -15.00
CA ARG A 75 -1.39 -1.84 -14.36
C ARG A 75 -0.76 -2.05 -13.00
N VAL A 76 -1.54 -1.96 -11.93
CA VAL A 76 -1.03 -2.04 -10.56
C VAL A 76 -1.69 -3.19 -9.84
N VAL A 77 -0.92 -4.14 -9.34
CA VAL A 77 -1.38 -5.10 -8.34
C VAL A 77 -1.08 -4.52 -6.98
N PHE A 78 -2.11 -4.00 -6.31
CA PHE A 78 -1.98 -3.38 -5.00
C PHE A 78 -2.35 -4.38 -3.92
N THR A 79 -1.39 -4.77 -3.11
CA THR A 79 -1.53 -5.75 -2.03
C THR A 79 -1.38 -5.05 -0.69
N SER A 80 -2.34 -5.27 0.20
CA SER A 80 -2.32 -4.75 1.58
C SER A 80 -3.13 -5.68 2.48
N ASP A 81 -2.80 -5.70 3.77
CA ASP A 81 -3.60 -6.39 4.78
C ASP A 81 -4.75 -5.55 5.36
N SER A 82 -4.80 -4.28 4.96
CA SER A 82 -5.85 -3.33 5.33
C SER A 82 -7.13 -3.59 4.55
N ARG A 83 -8.08 -4.33 5.15
CA ARG A 83 -9.45 -4.45 4.61
C ARG A 83 -10.12 -3.09 4.44
N TYR A 84 -9.84 -2.15 5.34
CA TYR A 84 -10.39 -0.79 5.25
C TYR A 84 -10.03 -0.11 3.92
N LEU A 85 -8.79 -0.28 3.46
CA LEU A 85 -8.36 0.22 2.16
C LEU A 85 -8.95 -0.60 1.01
N VAL A 86 -8.82 -1.93 1.06
CA VAL A 86 -9.20 -2.81 -0.05
C VAL A 86 -10.72 -2.80 -0.29
N ASP A 87 -11.52 -3.01 0.75
CA ASP A 87 -12.99 -2.97 0.68
C ASP A 87 -13.47 -1.54 0.37
N GLY A 88 -12.77 -0.54 0.91
CA GLY A 88 -13.00 0.87 0.58
C GLY A 88 -12.89 1.15 -0.91
N MET A 89 -11.79 0.73 -1.54
CA MET A 89 -11.53 0.95 -2.98
C MET A 89 -12.38 0.08 -3.91
N THR A 90 -12.82 -1.09 -3.46
CA THR A 90 -13.54 -2.06 -4.31
C THR A 90 -15.05 -1.99 -4.15
N GLU A 91 -15.56 -1.55 -3.00
CA GLU A 91 -16.98 -1.57 -2.68
C GLU A 91 -17.50 -0.20 -2.23
N TRP A 92 -16.93 0.36 -1.16
CA TRP A 92 -17.58 1.45 -0.44
C TRP A 92 -17.59 2.76 -1.21
N VAL A 93 -16.49 3.11 -1.88
CA VAL A 93 -16.37 4.36 -2.66
C VAL A 93 -17.43 4.46 -3.76
N HIS A 94 -17.82 3.33 -4.36
CA HIS A 94 -18.91 3.31 -5.35
C HIS A 94 -20.26 3.63 -4.72
N GLY A 95 -20.55 3.05 -3.55
CA GLY A 95 -21.78 3.32 -2.80
C GLY A 95 -21.81 4.72 -2.21
N TRP A 96 -20.66 5.30 -1.83
CA TRP A 96 -20.57 6.68 -1.35
C TRP A 96 -20.78 7.68 -2.48
N ALA A 97 -20.12 7.49 -3.62
CA ALA A 97 -20.30 8.35 -4.79
C ALA A 97 -21.76 8.35 -5.28
N ALA A 98 -22.41 7.18 -5.36
CA ALA A 98 -23.82 7.07 -5.75
C ALA A 98 -24.79 7.81 -4.81
N ARG A 99 -24.37 8.04 -3.55
CA ARG A 99 -25.15 8.76 -2.53
C ARG A 99 -24.66 10.20 -2.31
N GLY A 100 -23.87 10.75 -3.24
CA GLY A 100 -23.34 12.11 -3.14
C GLY A 100 -22.41 12.31 -1.95
N TRP A 101 -21.59 11.32 -1.64
CA TRP A 101 -20.61 11.33 -0.53
C TRP A 101 -21.24 11.49 0.86
N LYS A 102 -22.42 10.90 1.05
CA LYS A 102 -23.14 10.86 2.33
C LYS A 102 -23.46 9.41 2.73
N ARG A 103 -23.45 9.10 4.03
CA ARG A 103 -23.95 7.81 4.56
C ARG A 103 -25.11 8.06 5.53
N LYS A 104 -26.05 7.10 5.59
CA LYS A 104 -27.26 7.18 6.45
C LYS A 104 -26.91 7.32 7.94
N GLY A 105 -25.72 6.86 8.35
CA GLY A 105 -25.22 6.89 9.72
C GLY A 105 -24.29 8.06 10.07
N GLY A 106 -24.22 9.12 9.25
CA GLY A 106 -23.41 10.31 9.54
C GLY A 106 -22.32 10.61 8.51
N GLU A 107 -21.24 11.26 8.94
CA GLU A 107 -20.11 11.60 8.07
C GLU A 107 -19.29 10.38 7.70
N ILE A 108 -18.77 10.33 6.48
CA ILE A 108 -17.83 9.27 6.04
C ILE A 108 -16.47 9.57 6.66
N GLU A 109 -15.93 8.62 7.41
CA GLU A 109 -14.60 8.76 8.01
C GLU A 109 -13.53 8.91 6.94
N ASN A 110 -12.60 9.84 7.18
CA ASN A 110 -11.48 10.14 6.28
C ASN A 110 -11.90 10.53 4.84
N LEU A 111 -13.10 11.09 4.67
CA LEU A 111 -13.65 11.44 3.35
C LEU A 111 -12.68 12.27 2.49
N GLU A 112 -12.00 13.25 3.08
CA GLU A 112 -11.05 14.10 2.33
C GLU A 112 -9.80 13.33 1.85
N LEU A 113 -9.34 12.33 2.61
CA LEU A 113 -8.26 11.44 2.17
C LEU A 113 -8.74 10.56 1.01
N TRP A 114 -9.97 10.02 1.08
CA TRP A 114 -10.57 9.26 -0.01
C TRP A 114 -10.73 10.10 -1.28
N LYS A 115 -11.28 11.32 -1.18
CA LYS A 115 -11.43 12.25 -2.31
C LYS A 115 -10.09 12.60 -2.97
N THR A 116 -9.01 12.61 -2.20
CA THR A 116 -7.66 12.84 -2.74
C THR A 116 -7.09 11.58 -3.41
N LEU A 117 -7.32 10.39 -2.83
CA LEU A 117 -6.82 9.11 -3.36
C LEU A 117 -7.49 8.72 -4.68
N LEU A 118 -8.81 8.86 -4.79
CA LEU A 118 -9.58 8.39 -5.94
C LEU A 118 -9.10 8.91 -7.29
N PRO A 119 -8.87 10.22 -7.51
CA PRO A 119 -8.36 10.72 -8.79
C PRO A 119 -6.94 10.24 -9.09
N ILE A 120 -6.11 10.02 -8.06
CA ILE A 120 -4.76 9.47 -8.22
C ILE A 120 -4.85 8.02 -8.69
N ALA A 121 -5.63 7.20 -7.99
CA ALA A 121 -5.80 5.79 -8.31
C ALA A 121 -6.50 5.58 -9.67
N ALA A 122 -7.43 6.47 -10.06
CA ALA A 122 -8.15 6.39 -11.32
C ALA A 122 -7.27 6.60 -12.57
N ARG A 123 -6.04 7.12 -12.40
CA ARG A 123 -5.03 7.20 -13.47
C ARG A 123 -4.45 5.84 -13.84
N HIS A 124 -4.66 4.83 -13.01
CA HIS A 124 -4.10 3.49 -13.16
C HIS A 124 -5.21 2.44 -13.26
N ARG A 125 -4.86 1.28 -13.84
CA ARG A 125 -5.70 0.09 -13.75
C ARG A 125 -5.24 -0.67 -12.52
N VAL A 126 -6.00 -0.60 -11.43
CA VAL A 126 -5.60 -1.22 -10.16
C VAL A 126 -6.37 -2.52 -9.92
N GLN A 127 -5.65 -3.58 -9.57
CA GLN A 127 -6.17 -4.80 -8.98
C GLN A 127 -5.87 -4.75 -7.47
N TRP A 128 -6.91 -4.58 -6.66
CA TRP A 128 -6.77 -4.61 -5.19
C TRP A 128 -6.76 -6.05 -4.68
N ARG A 129 -5.77 -6.39 -3.86
CA ARG A 129 -5.60 -7.70 -3.24
C ARG A 129 -5.49 -7.53 -1.73
N TRP A 130 -6.42 -8.14 -1.02
CA TRP A 130 -6.28 -8.29 0.42
C TRP A 130 -5.47 -9.54 0.72
N VAL A 131 -4.47 -9.41 1.60
CA VAL A 131 -3.75 -10.53 2.19
C VAL A 131 -3.93 -10.53 3.69
N LYS A 132 -3.81 -11.68 4.33
CA LYS A 132 -3.78 -11.73 5.78
C LYS A 132 -2.40 -11.24 6.26
N GLY A 133 -2.37 -10.23 7.12
CA GLY A 133 -1.13 -9.79 7.78
C GLY A 133 -0.50 -10.92 8.58
N HIS A 134 0.84 -10.96 8.67
CA HIS A 134 1.60 -12.00 9.37
C HIS A 134 1.40 -13.42 8.83
N ALA A 135 0.95 -13.55 7.58
CA ALA A 135 0.72 -14.85 6.93
C ALA A 135 1.91 -15.33 6.07
N GLY A 136 3.11 -14.77 6.29
CA GLY A 136 4.33 -15.26 5.65
C GLY A 136 4.60 -14.73 4.24
N HIS A 137 3.94 -13.65 3.81
CA HIS A 137 4.25 -12.97 2.55
C HIS A 137 5.42 -12.00 2.74
N PRO A 138 6.64 -12.30 2.25
CA PRO A 138 7.83 -11.55 2.63
C PRO A 138 7.76 -10.06 2.26
N GLN A 139 7.20 -9.74 1.08
CA GLN A 139 6.99 -8.34 0.68
C GLN A 139 6.05 -7.56 1.62
N ASN A 140 4.98 -8.18 2.13
CA ASN A 140 4.08 -7.53 3.06
C ASN A 140 4.73 -7.36 4.44
N GLU A 141 5.44 -8.38 4.91
CA GLU A 141 6.19 -8.32 6.17
C GLU A 141 7.30 -7.26 6.13
N TYR A 142 7.90 -7.07 4.95
CA TYR A 142 8.83 -5.99 4.71
C TYR A 142 8.17 -4.61 4.73
N ALA A 143 6.99 -4.47 4.11
CA ALA A 143 6.21 -3.24 4.19
C ALA A 143 5.85 -2.89 5.64
N ASN A 144 5.41 -3.87 6.44
CA ASN A 144 5.18 -3.70 7.88
C ASN A 144 6.46 -3.29 8.64
N HIS A 145 7.61 -3.91 8.32
CA HIS A 145 8.89 -3.55 8.91
C HIS A 145 9.23 -2.08 8.66
N LEU A 146 9.04 -1.60 7.43
CA LEU A 146 9.24 -0.20 7.06
C LEU A 146 8.24 0.72 7.76
N ALA A 147 6.95 0.36 7.82
CA ALA A 147 5.90 1.16 8.44
C ALA A 147 6.14 1.33 9.95
N THR A 148 6.46 0.23 10.63
CA THR A 148 6.82 0.21 12.06
C THR A 148 8.04 1.10 12.33
N ARG A 149 9.07 1.00 11.49
CA ARG A 149 10.27 1.84 11.60
C ARG A 149 9.97 3.32 11.39
N ALA A 150 9.14 3.66 10.40
CA ALA A 150 8.73 5.03 10.12
C ALA A 150 7.91 5.60 11.29
N ALA A 151 6.97 4.84 11.84
CA ALA A 151 6.20 5.21 13.02
C ALA A 151 7.11 5.47 14.23
N ALA A 152 8.07 4.58 14.50
CA ALA A 152 8.96 4.70 15.66
C ALA A 152 9.93 5.87 15.55
N LYS A 153 10.49 6.10 14.36
CA LYS A 153 11.53 7.11 14.14
C LYS A 153 11.00 8.46 13.67
N GLN A 154 9.72 8.54 13.30
CA GLN A 154 9.09 9.73 12.73
C GLN A 154 9.90 10.28 11.54
N ILE A 155 10.13 9.40 10.57
CA ILE A 155 10.91 9.68 9.36
C ILE A 155 10.07 9.47 8.11
N ASP A 156 10.43 10.21 7.06
CA ASP A 156 9.82 10.14 5.75
C ASP A 156 10.89 9.88 4.68
N SER A 157 10.52 9.13 3.64
CA SER A 157 11.40 8.81 2.51
C SER A 157 11.52 9.97 1.50
N GLY A 158 10.56 10.90 1.48
CA GLY A 158 10.47 11.95 0.47
C GLY A 158 10.08 11.48 -0.94
N GLY A 159 9.71 10.20 -1.10
CA GLY A 159 9.33 9.60 -2.39
C GLY A 159 9.81 8.16 -2.52
N LEU A 160 9.85 7.66 -3.76
CA LEU A 160 10.38 6.32 -4.04
C LEU A 160 11.91 6.32 -3.98
N VAL A 161 12.47 5.58 -3.03
CA VAL A 161 13.92 5.41 -2.84
C VAL A 161 14.39 4.01 -3.23
N ALA A 162 15.70 3.78 -3.37
CA ALA A 162 16.23 2.44 -3.59
C ALA A 162 15.80 1.50 -2.46
N SER A 163 15.38 0.28 -2.83
CA SER A 163 14.89 -0.68 -1.85
C SER A 163 16.02 -1.35 -1.09
N HIS A 164 15.77 -1.66 0.18
CA HIS A 164 16.63 -2.54 0.99
C HIS A 164 16.01 -3.94 1.18
N PHE A 165 15.06 -4.32 0.32
CA PHE A 165 14.34 -5.59 0.45
C PHE A 165 15.27 -6.80 0.39
N GLU A 166 16.26 -6.81 -0.49
CA GLU A 166 17.22 -7.91 -0.64
C GLU A 166 18.09 -8.08 0.62
N GLU A 167 18.55 -6.96 1.19
CA GLU A 167 19.34 -6.95 2.42
C GLU A 167 18.50 -7.45 3.61
N TRP A 168 17.26 -6.99 3.69
CA TRP A 168 16.30 -7.44 4.70
C TRP A 168 15.97 -8.94 4.53
N MET A 169 15.73 -9.39 3.31
CA MET A 169 15.45 -10.80 3.01
C MET A 169 16.60 -11.69 3.42
N ALA A 170 17.85 -11.33 3.07
CA ALA A 170 19.03 -12.07 3.46
C ALA A 170 19.20 -12.13 4.98
N ALA A 171 18.82 -11.07 5.70
CA ALA A 171 18.83 -11.05 7.17
C ALA A 171 17.75 -11.95 7.79
N GLU A 172 16.57 -12.04 7.18
CA GLU A 172 15.48 -12.91 7.63
C GLU A 172 15.75 -14.39 7.31
N GLN A 173 16.36 -14.70 6.16
CA GLN A 173 16.77 -16.05 5.80
C GLN A 173 17.84 -16.62 6.74
N LYS A 174 18.73 -15.77 7.30
CA LYS A 174 19.66 -16.17 8.37
C LYS A 174 18.97 -16.55 9.68
N LYS A 175 17.68 -16.22 9.82
CA LYS A 175 16.83 -16.62 10.95
C LYS A 175 15.88 -17.76 10.56
N ASP A 176 16.21 -18.51 9.51
CA ASP A 176 15.41 -19.61 8.95
C ASP A 176 13.99 -19.20 8.50
N ARG A 177 13.81 -17.93 8.10
CA ARG A 177 12.53 -17.42 7.57
C ARG A 177 12.60 -17.26 6.05
N TYR A 178 11.48 -17.54 5.36
CA TYR A 178 11.33 -17.32 3.91
C TYR A 178 12.38 -18.02 3.04
N LEU A 179 12.85 -19.20 3.48
CA LEU A 179 13.85 -19.99 2.74
C LEU A 179 13.33 -20.42 1.35
N ASP A 180 12.02 -20.60 1.21
CA ASP A 180 11.37 -21.00 -0.04
C ASP A 180 10.91 -19.81 -0.90
N PHE A 181 11.28 -18.58 -0.53
CA PHE A 181 10.94 -17.42 -1.34
C PHE A 181 11.89 -17.29 -2.52
N PHE A 182 11.35 -17.49 -3.72
CA PHE A 182 12.04 -17.24 -4.98
C PHE A 182 11.35 -16.08 -5.71
N PRO A 183 12.06 -15.00 -6.08
CA PRO A 183 11.49 -13.87 -6.81
C PRO A 183 11.33 -14.23 -8.29
N LEU A 184 10.48 -15.21 -8.57
CA LEU A 184 10.22 -15.68 -9.93
C LEU A 184 9.64 -14.54 -10.78
N PRO A 185 9.87 -14.56 -12.11
CA PRO A 185 9.18 -13.65 -13.02
C PRO A 185 7.66 -13.76 -12.82
N PRO A 186 6.94 -12.64 -12.87
CA PRO A 186 5.49 -12.68 -12.74
C PRO A 186 4.86 -13.42 -13.91
N GLU A 187 3.91 -14.31 -13.63
CA GLU A 187 3.05 -14.89 -14.66
C GLU A 187 2.17 -13.77 -15.24
N HIS A 188 2.35 -13.46 -16.52
CA HIS A 188 1.70 -12.32 -17.19
C HIS A 188 0.17 -12.44 -17.34
N THR A 189 -0.43 -13.57 -16.98
CA THR A 189 -1.79 -13.96 -17.37
C THR A 189 -2.91 -13.55 -16.41
N ASP A 190 -2.61 -13.12 -15.18
CA ASP A 190 -3.63 -13.05 -14.12
C ASP A 190 -4.05 -11.64 -13.67
N PHE A 191 -3.59 -10.60 -14.36
CA PHE A 191 -3.99 -9.23 -14.01
C PHE A 191 -5.47 -8.99 -14.36
N LYS A 192 -6.28 -8.75 -13.32
CA LYS A 192 -7.71 -8.39 -13.45
C LYS A 192 -7.97 -7.09 -12.72
N ALA A 193 -8.12 -6.01 -13.48
CA ALA A 193 -8.43 -4.69 -12.92
C ALA A 193 -9.77 -4.71 -12.18
N SER A 194 -9.81 -4.06 -11.03
CA SER A 194 -11.04 -3.79 -10.28
C SER A 194 -11.95 -2.80 -11.03
N ARG A 195 -13.19 -2.66 -10.54
CA ARG A 195 -14.17 -1.74 -11.11
C ARG A 195 -13.59 -0.31 -11.19
N ARG A 196 -13.88 0.39 -12.29
CA ARG A 196 -13.43 1.77 -12.49
C ARG A 196 -13.94 2.67 -11.36
N LEU A 197 -13.02 3.39 -10.73
CA LEU A 197 -13.29 4.25 -9.58
C LEU A 197 -14.18 5.45 -9.96
N PRO A 198 -15.09 5.87 -9.05
CA PRO A 198 -15.90 7.05 -9.26
C PRO A 198 -15.06 8.31 -9.00
N VAL A 199 -14.70 9.00 -10.07
CA VAL A 199 -14.11 10.34 -10.03
C VAL A 199 -15.20 11.33 -10.43
N GLY A 200 -15.83 11.94 -9.42
CA GLY A 200 -17.01 12.80 -9.58
C GLY A 200 -17.36 13.54 -8.30
#